data_AF-A0A3D1AM50-F1
#
_entry.id   AF-A0A3D1AM50-F1
#
_cell.length_a   1.000
_cell.length_b   1.000
_cell.length_c   1.000
_cell.angle_alpha   90.00
_cell.angle_beta   90.00
_cell.angle_gamma   90.00
#
_symmetry.space_group_name_H-M   'P 1'
#
loop_
_entity.id
_entity.type
_entity.pdbx_description
1 polymer ?
#
loop_
_entity_poly.entity_id
_entity_poly.type
_entity_poly.pdbx_seq_one_letter_code
_entity_poly.pdbx_strand_id
1 'polypeptide(L)' 'MKQTEIDYWITSMLETYGNVSDLNITVGKPLQVETSGQLSPVLVEPP' A
#
# COMPACT_ATOMS: atom_id res chain seq x y z
N MET A 1 -10.99 7.21 8.52
CA MET A 1 -11.20 5.94 7.77
C MET A 1 -11.80 4.95 8.74
N LYS A 2 -12.84 4.23 8.31
CA LYS A 2 -13.41 3.11 9.05
C LYS A 2 -12.41 1.96 9.04
N GLN A 3 -12.49 1.07 10.03
CA GLN A 3 -11.60 -0.08 10.14
C GLN A 3 -11.57 -0.92 8.85
N THR A 4 -12.74 -1.19 8.28
CA THR A 4 -12.89 -1.95 7.03
C THR A 4 -12.17 -1.32 5.83
N GLU A 5 -12.14 0.02 5.77
CA GLU A 5 -11.40 0.72 4.72
C GLU A 5 -9.90 0.52 4.94
N ILE A 6 -9.41 0.68 6.17
CA ILE A 6 -8.00 0.48 6.52
C ILE A 6 -7.55 -0.95 6.18
N ASP A 7 -8.35 -1.95 6.53
CA ASP A 7 -8.07 -3.35 6.24
C ASP A 7 -7.95 -3.59 4.72
N TYR A 8 -8.89 -3.04 3.93
CA TYR A 8 -8.84 -3.11 2.46
C TYR A 8 -7.54 -2.53 1.91
N TRP A 9 -7.14 -1.34 2.38
CA TRP A 9 -5.91 -0.69 1.91
C TRP A 9 -4.66 -1.49 2.28
N ILE A 10 -4.55 -1.94 3.53
CA ILE A 10 -3.38 -2.70 4.00
C ILE A 10 -3.27 -4.03 3.25
N THR A 11 -4.37 -4.79 3.12
CA THR A 11 -4.37 -6.06 2.37
C THR A 11 -3.95 -5.83 0.93
N SER A 12 -4.52 -4.83 0.26
CA SER A 12 -4.17 -4.53 -1.13
C SER A 12 -2.68 -4.18 -1.29
N MET A 13 -2.12 -3.39 -0.37
CA MET A 13 -0.69 -3.04 -0.41
C MET A 13 0.22 -4.25 -0.19
N LEU A 14 -0.12 -5.13 0.77
CA LEU A 14 0.66 -6.34 1.07
C LEU A 14 0.61 -7.38 -0.06
N GLU A 15 -0.52 -7.48 -0.78
CA GLU A 15 -0.71 -8.46 -1.85
C GLU A 15 -0.16 -8.01 -3.21
N THR A 16 0.07 -6.71 -3.42
CA THR A 16 0.55 -6.18 -4.70
C THR A 16 1.97 -6.66 -5.05
N TYR A 17 2.83 -6.84 -4.04
CA TYR A 17 4.22 -7.25 -4.22
C TYR A 17 4.62 -8.30 -3.19
N GLY A 18 5.55 -9.19 -3.56
CA GLY A 18 6.18 -10.09 -2.59
C GLY A 18 7.20 -9.34 -1.72
N ASN A 19 7.49 -9.88 -0.53
CA ASN A 19 8.53 -9.38 0.39
C ASN A 19 8.40 -7.89 0.73
N VAL A 20 7.16 -7.43 0.96
CA VAL A 20 6.91 -6.07 1.44
C VAL A 20 7.44 -5.92 2.87
N SER A 21 8.27 -4.91 3.10
CA SER A 21 8.77 -4.56 4.44
C SER A 21 8.05 -3.37 5.04
N ASP A 22 7.73 -2.37 4.20
CA ASP A 22 7.20 -1.09 4.65
C ASP A 22 6.02 -0.65 3.79
N LEU A 23 5.00 -0.11 4.45
CA LEU A 23 3.85 0.55 3.83
C LEU A 23 4.02 2.06 3.94
N ASN A 24 4.09 2.74 2.80
CA ASN A 24 4.35 4.18 2.72
C ASN A 24 3.10 4.92 2.25
N ILE A 25 2.66 5.90 3.04
CA ILE A 25 1.50 6.74 2.76
C ILE A 25 1.97 8.19 2.77
N THR A 26 1.89 8.86 1.61
CA THR A 26 2.37 10.24 1.44
C THR A 26 1.34 11.08 0.70
N VAL A 27 1.03 12.26 1.22
CA VAL A 27 0.10 13.20 0.57
C VAL A 27 0.62 13.58 -0.82
N GLY A 28 -0.26 13.51 -1.82
CA GLY A 28 0.08 13.84 -3.21
C GLY A 28 0.84 12.75 -3.97
N LYS A 29 1.00 11.56 -3.38
CA LYS A 29 1.56 10.37 -4.04
C LYS A 29 0.56 9.21 -3.99
N PRO A 30 0.64 8.25 -4.93
CA PRO A 30 -0.06 6.98 -4.76
C PRO A 30 0.40 6.30 -3.46
N LEU A 31 -0.35 5.29 -3.00
CA LEU A 31 0.16 4.39 -1.98
C LEU A 31 1.45 3.74 -2.50
N GLN A 32 2.41 3.46 -1.61
CA GLN A 32 3.68 2.87 -2.01
C GLN A 32 4.07 1.80 -1.02
N VAL A 33 4.81 0.80 -1.49
CA VAL A 33 5.44 -0.19 -0.62
C VAL A 33 6.93 -0.24 -0.88
N GLU A 34 7.68 -0.56 0.16
CA GLU A 34 9.05 -1.00 -0.02
C GLU A 34 9.07 -2.52 -0.20
N THR A 35 9.65 -2.98 -1.31
CA THR A 35 9.87 -4.39 -1.60
C THR A 35 11.28 -4.58 -2.14
N SER A 36 12.03 -5.51 -1.55
CA SER A 36 13.41 -5.82 -1.98
C SER A 36 14.31 -4.58 -2.07
N GLY A 37 14.14 -3.63 -1.14
CA GLY A 37 14.89 -2.38 -1.09
C GLY A 37 14.49 -1.32 -2.14
N GLN A 38 13.34 -1.49 -2.81
CA GLN A 38 12.83 -0.54 -3.81
C GLN A 38 11.45 -0.02 -3.42
N LEU A 39 11.25 1.28 -3.58
CA LEU A 39 9.96 1.94 -3.36
C LEU A 39 9.09 1.84 -4.62
N SER A 40 7.99 1.08 -4.54
CA SER A 40 7.10 0.76 -5.65
C SER A 40 5.69 1.30 -5.42
N PRO A 41 5.01 1.89 -6.43
CA PRO A 41 3.65 2.39 -6.28
C PRO A 41 2.64 1.25 -6.24
N VAL A 42 1.59 1.42 -5.44
CA VAL A 42 0.41 0.55 -5.35
C VAL A 42 -0.78 1.32 -5.92
N LEU A 43 -1.36 0.78 -7.00
CA LEU A 43 -2.56 1.32 -7.62
C LEU A 43 -3.76 0.55 -7.08
N VAL A 44 -4.62 1.25 -6.36
CA VAL A 44 -5.80 0.71 -5.70
C VAL A 44 -6.96 1.64 -5.93
N GLU A 45 -8.13 1.08 -6.17
CA GLU A 45 -9.35 1.86 -6.33
C GLU A 45 -9.93 2.18 -4.95
N PRO A 46 -10.18 3.47 -4.63
CA PRO A 46 -10.83 3.81 -3.37
C PRO A 46 -12.26 3.25 -3.28
N PRO A 47 -12.65 2.67 -2.14
CA PRO A 47 -14.04 2.31 -1.85
C PRO A 47 -14.92 3.53 -1.58
#